data_AF-A0A833A4D1-F1
#
_entry.id   AF-A0A833A4D1-F1
#
_cell.length_a   1.000
_cell.length_b   1.000
_cell.length_c   1.000
_cell.angle_alpha   90.00
_cell.angle_beta   90.00
_cell.angle_gamma   90.00
#
_symmetry.space_group_name_H-M   'P 1'
#
loop_
_entity.id
_entity.type
_entity.pdbx_description
1 polymer ?
#
loop_
_entity_poly.entity_id
_entity_poly.type
_entity_poly.pdbx_seq_one_letter_code
_entity_poly.pdbx_strand_id
1 'polypeptide(L)'
;MLEQLKKLLRLANISDKGAILLGESFAIDGPAQRFVRVVTHIHADHIIGLENSIRYSAFILATPITHDLLKAMGYRIPPSKELRLEIGSKIRIGDEILVFHKANHIPGSVQVEIEIDGYNVGYTGDFKLPGTYIMRGLDVLVIDATYGYKEWSRPWQEEIEELLVDIVIDALVRGPVHIFGYHGKLQ
;
A
#
# COMPACT_ATOMS: atom_id res chain seq x y z
N MET A 1 4.78 19.95 -24.41
CA MET A 1 4.75 20.02 -22.93
C MET A 1 3.35 19.76 -22.37
N LEU A 2 2.32 20.56 -22.72
CA LEU A 2 0.96 20.38 -22.18
C LEU A 2 0.33 19.02 -22.54
N GLU A 3 0.45 18.57 -23.79
CA GLU A 3 -0.09 17.27 -24.23
C GLU A 3 0.59 16.07 -23.57
N GLN A 4 1.90 16.17 -23.31
CA GLN A 4 2.64 15.13 -22.59
C GLN A 4 2.21 15.08 -21.12
N LEU A 5 2.01 16.22 -20.47
CA LEU A 5 1.50 16.29 -19.11
C LEU A 5 0.08 15.72 -19.00
N LYS A 6 -0.82 16.07 -19.94
CA LYS A 6 -2.17 15.47 -20.01
C LYS A 6 -2.12 13.96 -20.16
N LYS A 7 -1.19 13.45 -20.99
CA LYS A 7 -0.98 12.01 -21.15
C LYS A 7 -0.54 11.36 -19.84
N LEU A 8 0.45 11.92 -19.14
CA LEU A 8 0.93 11.39 -17.85
C LEU A 8 -0.15 11.44 -16.76
N LEU A 9 -0.94 12.52 -16.69
CA LEU A 9 -2.08 12.65 -15.77
C LEU A 9 -3.21 11.66 -16.05
N ARG A 10 -3.29 11.12 -17.28
CA ARG A 10 -4.20 10.01 -17.60
C ARG A 10 -3.65 8.67 -17.07
N LEU A 11 -2.33 8.51 -17.01
CA LEU A 11 -1.70 7.28 -16.53
C LEU A 11 -1.71 7.19 -15.00
N ALA A 12 -1.53 8.32 -14.30
CA ALA A 12 -1.58 8.39 -12.84
C ALA A 12 -2.29 9.66 -12.37
N ASN A 13 -3.26 9.52 -11.47
CA ASN A 13 -3.96 10.63 -10.84
C ASN A 13 -4.36 10.29 -9.40
N ILE A 14 -4.77 11.29 -8.63
CA ILE A 14 -5.30 11.12 -7.27
C ILE A 14 -6.73 11.64 -7.24
N SER A 15 -7.67 10.83 -6.76
CA SER A 15 -9.07 11.25 -6.63
C SER A 15 -9.25 12.26 -5.49
N ASP A 16 -10.39 12.94 -5.50
CA ASP A 16 -10.87 13.81 -4.42
C ASP A 16 -10.95 13.10 -3.06
N LYS A 17 -11.08 11.77 -3.07
CA LYS A 17 -11.15 10.90 -1.87
C LYS A 17 -9.83 10.18 -1.57
N GLY A 18 -8.73 10.60 -2.20
CA GLY A 18 -7.39 10.06 -1.95
C GLY A 18 -7.10 8.72 -2.62
N ALA A 19 -7.94 8.26 -3.56
CA ALA A 19 -7.63 7.06 -4.33
C ALA A 19 -6.50 7.35 -5.32
N ILE A 20 -5.45 6.52 -5.31
CA ILE A 20 -4.46 6.55 -6.38
C ILE A 20 -5.04 5.81 -7.58
N LEU A 21 -5.23 6.53 -8.67
CA LEU A 21 -5.79 6.02 -9.92
C LEU A 21 -4.63 5.76 -10.87
N LEU A 22 -4.33 4.50 -11.12
CA LEU A 22 -3.33 4.11 -12.09
C LEU A 22 -4.03 3.45 -13.29
N GLY A 23 -3.87 4.05 -14.46
CA GLY A 23 -4.63 3.69 -15.65
C GLY A 23 -6.14 3.83 -15.47
N GLU A 24 -6.87 3.02 -16.24
CA GLU A 24 -8.33 2.98 -16.28
C GLU A 24 -8.94 1.85 -15.44
N SER A 25 -8.16 0.83 -15.03
CA SER A 25 -8.71 -0.33 -14.31
C SER A 25 -8.53 -0.29 -12.79
N PHE A 26 -7.55 0.45 -12.26
CA PHE A 26 -7.12 0.30 -10.87
C PHE A 26 -7.39 1.55 -10.02
N ALA A 27 -8.06 1.34 -8.88
CA ALA A 27 -8.13 2.30 -7.77
C ALA A 27 -7.42 1.73 -6.55
N ILE A 28 -6.33 2.37 -6.14
CA ILE A 28 -5.45 1.92 -5.07
C ILE A 28 -5.66 2.78 -3.83
N ASP A 29 -5.77 2.14 -2.67
CA ASP A 29 -5.84 2.72 -1.31
C ASP A 29 -6.92 3.78 -0.96
N GLY A 30 -7.62 4.40 -1.92
CA GLY A 30 -8.90 5.11 -1.71
C GLY A 30 -10.07 4.70 -2.62
N PRO A 31 -11.32 5.11 -2.31
CA PRO A 31 -12.48 4.72 -3.08
C PRO A 31 -12.58 5.49 -4.41
N ALA A 32 -12.69 4.76 -5.51
CA ALA A 32 -13.08 5.27 -6.82
C ALA A 32 -13.75 4.18 -7.66
N GLN A 33 -14.63 4.55 -8.60
CA GLN A 33 -15.29 3.60 -9.49
C GLN A 33 -14.30 3.07 -10.54
N ARG A 34 -13.62 1.98 -10.20
CA ARG A 34 -12.69 1.25 -11.06
C ARG A 34 -13.01 -0.24 -11.00
N PHE A 35 -12.58 -0.98 -12.02
CA PHE A 35 -12.86 -2.41 -12.11
C PHE A 35 -12.21 -3.20 -10.97
N VAL A 36 -10.98 -2.80 -10.59
CA VAL A 36 -10.20 -3.41 -9.51
C VAL A 36 -9.91 -2.37 -8.42
N ARG A 37 -10.26 -2.71 -7.19
CA ARG A 37 -9.80 -2.05 -5.98
C ARG A 37 -8.52 -2.74 -5.51
N VAL A 38 -7.40 -2.04 -5.49
CA VAL A 38 -6.14 -2.54 -4.93
C VAL A 38 -6.00 -2.06 -3.49
N VAL A 39 -5.57 -2.96 -2.59
CA VAL A 39 -5.23 -2.64 -1.20
C VAL A 39 -3.75 -2.97 -1.00
N THR A 40 -2.90 -1.95 -0.85
CA THR A 40 -1.45 -2.16 -0.65
C THR A 40 -1.17 -2.81 0.70
N HIS A 41 -1.89 -2.39 1.74
CA HIS A 41 -1.79 -2.90 3.10
C HIS A 41 -3.00 -2.48 3.95
N ILE A 42 -3.07 -2.95 5.20
CA ILE A 42 -4.28 -2.87 6.04
C ILE A 42 -4.38 -1.64 6.97
N HIS A 43 -3.55 -0.61 6.80
CA HIS A 43 -3.73 0.60 7.60
C HIS A 43 -5.05 1.29 7.27
N ALA A 44 -5.63 1.94 8.28
CA ALA A 44 -6.99 2.48 8.22
C ALA A 44 -7.18 3.49 7.07
N ASP A 45 -6.16 4.28 6.79
CA ASP A 45 -6.11 5.27 5.73
C ASP A 45 -5.96 4.66 4.32
N HIS A 46 -5.49 3.41 4.20
CA HIS A 46 -5.39 2.67 2.93
C HIS A 46 -6.61 1.78 2.64
N ILE A 47 -7.53 1.66 3.60
CA ILE A 47 -8.77 0.89 3.46
C ILE A 47 -10.02 1.78 3.52
N ILE A 48 -9.84 3.10 3.41
CA ILE A 48 -10.95 4.06 3.38
C ILE A 48 -11.94 3.66 2.28
N GLY A 49 -13.21 3.55 2.65
CA GLY A 49 -14.28 3.22 1.72
C GLY A 49 -14.21 1.81 1.13
N LEU A 50 -13.41 0.90 1.68
CA LEU A 50 -13.28 -0.48 1.18
C LEU A 50 -14.63 -1.21 1.12
N GLU A 51 -15.51 -1.02 2.10
CA GLU A 51 -16.88 -1.56 2.09
C GLU A 51 -17.69 -1.10 0.88
N ASN A 52 -17.51 0.14 0.43
CA ASN A 52 -18.15 0.64 -0.79
C ASN A 52 -17.49 0.01 -2.02
N SER A 53 -16.16 -0.06 -2.04
CA SER A 53 -15.40 -0.72 -3.11
C SER A 53 -15.81 -2.17 -3.30
N ILE A 54 -16.05 -2.93 -2.23
CA ILE A 54 -16.57 -4.31 -2.28
C ILE A 54 -17.91 -4.39 -3.01
N ARG A 55 -18.75 -3.35 -2.92
CA ARG A 55 -20.05 -3.32 -3.61
C ARG A 55 -19.89 -3.08 -5.11
N TYR A 56 -19.17 -2.03 -5.52
CA TYR A 56 -19.12 -1.60 -6.92
C TYR A 56 -17.94 -2.14 -7.73
N SER A 57 -16.81 -2.49 -7.11
CA SER A 57 -15.65 -3.03 -7.83
C SER A 57 -15.91 -4.50 -8.16
N ALA A 58 -15.41 -4.96 -9.30
CA ALA A 58 -15.50 -6.38 -9.66
C ALA A 58 -14.58 -7.21 -8.77
N PHE A 59 -13.37 -6.70 -8.49
CA PHE A 59 -12.36 -7.40 -7.71
C PHE A 59 -11.71 -6.52 -6.64
N ILE A 60 -11.35 -7.16 -5.53
CA ILE A 60 -10.46 -6.62 -4.49
C ILE A 60 -9.12 -7.35 -4.59
N LEU A 61 -8.11 -6.63 -5.05
CA LEU A 61 -6.77 -7.13 -5.29
C LEU A 61 -5.84 -6.78 -4.12
N ALA A 62 -5.23 -7.80 -3.52
CA ALA A 62 -4.23 -7.64 -2.46
C ALA A 62 -3.35 -8.90 -2.37
N THR A 63 -2.30 -8.84 -1.56
CA THR A 63 -1.53 -10.06 -1.22
C THR A 63 -2.39 -11.03 -0.40
N PRO A 64 -2.06 -12.34 -0.38
CA PRO A 64 -2.76 -13.29 0.48
C PRO A 64 -2.78 -12.86 1.95
N ILE A 65 -1.63 -12.39 2.46
CA ILE A 65 -1.50 -11.91 3.84
C ILE A 65 -2.42 -10.72 4.09
N THR A 66 -2.45 -9.73 3.19
CA THR A 66 -3.35 -8.58 3.32
C THR A 66 -4.82 -9.01 3.31
N HIS A 67 -5.23 -9.96 2.46
CA HIS A 67 -6.59 -10.50 2.49
C HIS A 67 -6.93 -11.21 3.81
N ASP A 68 -6.00 -11.99 4.35
CA ASP A 68 -6.21 -12.69 5.62
C ASP A 68 -6.33 -11.70 6.79
N LEU A 69 -5.52 -10.66 6.80
CA LEU A 69 -5.59 -9.57 7.76
C LEU A 69 -6.91 -8.78 7.64
N LEU A 70 -7.36 -8.45 6.42
CA LEU A 70 -8.66 -7.79 6.21
C LEU A 70 -9.81 -8.65 6.76
N LYS A 71 -9.79 -9.97 6.54
CA LYS A 71 -10.79 -10.89 7.10
C LYS A 71 -10.75 -10.92 8.62
N ALA A 72 -9.55 -10.97 9.22
CA ALA A 72 -9.36 -10.93 10.67
C ALA A 72 -9.86 -9.60 11.29
N MET A 73 -9.76 -8.49 10.54
CA MET A 73 -10.31 -7.18 10.91
C MET A 73 -11.83 -7.08 10.70
N GLY A 74 -12.49 -8.13 10.18
CA GLY A 74 -13.95 -8.19 10.03
C GLY A 74 -14.48 -7.80 8.66
N TYR A 75 -13.63 -7.46 7.69
CA TYR A 75 -14.07 -7.18 6.32
C TYR A 75 -14.59 -8.45 5.64
N ARG A 76 -15.74 -8.33 4.96
CA ARG A 76 -16.38 -9.45 4.26
C ARG A 76 -16.29 -9.26 2.75
N ILE A 77 -15.18 -9.72 2.18
CA ILE A 77 -14.97 -9.77 0.73
C ILE A 77 -15.55 -11.09 0.21
N PRO A 78 -16.53 -11.07 -0.73
CA PRO A 78 -17.03 -12.30 -1.34
C PRO A 78 -15.89 -13.05 -2.04
N PRO A 79 -15.79 -14.39 -1.91
CA PRO A 79 -14.72 -15.16 -2.54
C PRO A 79 -14.60 -14.94 -4.06
N SER A 80 -15.73 -14.68 -4.75
CA SER A 80 -15.75 -14.38 -6.18
C SER A 80 -15.13 -13.03 -6.57
N LYS A 81 -14.98 -12.12 -5.60
CA LYS A 81 -14.32 -10.81 -5.79
C LYS A 81 -12.90 -10.80 -5.24
N GLU A 82 -12.48 -11.86 -4.55
CA GLU A 82 -11.19 -11.93 -3.89
C GLU A 82 -10.09 -12.27 -4.89
N LEU A 83 -9.23 -11.29 -5.19
CA LEU A 83 -8.12 -11.46 -6.11
C LEU A 83 -6.81 -11.42 -5.30
N ARG A 84 -6.21 -12.60 -5.11
CA ARG A 84 -4.95 -12.75 -4.38
C ARG A 84 -3.78 -12.76 -5.37
N LEU A 85 -2.80 -11.89 -5.15
CA LEU A 85 -1.60 -11.82 -5.98
C LEU A 85 -0.35 -11.88 -5.12
N GLU A 86 0.53 -12.83 -5.43
CA GLU A 86 1.83 -12.94 -4.78
C GLU A 86 2.78 -11.85 -5.25
N ILE A 87 3.73 -11.47 -4.39
CA ILE A 87 4.79 -10.53 -4.76
C ILE A 87 5.61 -11.10 -5.92
N GLY A 88 5.89 -10.26 -6.93
CA GLY A 88 6.59 -10.63 -8.16
C GLY A 88 5.72 -11.30 -9.21
N SER A 89 4.46 -11.62 -8.90
CA SER A 89 3.50 -12.15 -9.88
C SER A 89 2.79 -11.03 -10.63
N LYS A 90 2.40 -11.32 -11.87
CA LYS A 90 1.70 -10.36 -12.74
C LYS A 90 0.23 -10.70 -12.86
N ILE A 91 -0.60 -9.68 -12.99
CA ILE A 91 -1.99 -9.82 -13.41
C ILE A 91 -2.30 -8.85 -14.56
N ARG A 92 -3.10 -9.31 -15.52
CA ARG A 92 -3.54 -8.50 -16.65
C ARG A 92 -5.02 -8.20 -16.56
N ILE A 93 -5.38 -6.92 -16.71
CA ILE A 93 -6.76 -6.43 -16.80
C ILE A 93 -6.86 -5.57 -18.06
N GLY A 94 -7.56 -6.06 -19.08
CA GLY A 94 -7.51 -5.43 -20.41
C GLY A 94 -6.08 -5.40 -20.94
N ASP A 95 -5.60 -4.21 -21.32
CA ASP A 95 -4.24 -3.96 -21.80
C ASP A 95 -3.26 -3.54 -20.68
N GLU A 96 -3.71 -3.50 -19.44
CA GLU A 96 -2.92 -3.07 -18.29
C GLU A 96 -2.37 -4.28 -17.53
N ILE A 97 -1.07 -4.25 -17.19
CA ILE A 97 -0.39 -5.33 -16.47
C ILE A 97 0.11 -4.79 -15.13
N LEU A 98 -0.41 -5.32 -14.03
CA LEU A 98 0.00 -4.96 -12.68
C LEU A 98 0.96 -6.00 -12.10
N VAL A 99 1.98 -5.54 -11.37
CA VAL A 99 2.90 -6.34 -10.57
C VAL A 99 3.00 -5.78 -9.16
N PHE A 100 3.05 -6.66 -8.17
CA PHE A 100 3.37 -6.28 -6.79
C PHE A 100 4.85 -6.44 -6.48
N HIS A 101 5.41 -5.45 -5.80
CA HIS A 101 6.77 -5.48 -5.27
C HIS A 101 6.77 -5.31 -3.75
N LYS A 102 7.79 -5.83 -3.07
CA LYS A 102 7.88 -5.71 -1.61
C LYS A 102 8.01 -4.24 -1.18
N ALA A 103 7.13 -3.77 -0.29
CA ALA A 103 7.20 -2.42 0.31
C ALA A 103 7.95 -2.38 1.65
N ASN A 104 8.00 -3.50 2.39
CA ASN A 104 8.70 -3.59 3.67
C ASN A 104 8.17 -2.61 4.74
N HIS A 105 6.85 -2.42 4.81
CA HIS A 105 6.20 -1.55 5.80
C HIS A 105 5.58 -2.35 6.95
N ILE A 106 4.60 -3.20 6.60
CA ILE A 106 3.99 -4.20 7.49
C ILE A 106 3.87 -5.55 6.75
N PRO A 107 3.56 -6.67 7.43
CA PRO A 107 3.30 -7.94 6.76
C PRO A 107 2.24 -7.80 5.65
N GLY A 108 2.57 -8.27 4.45
CA GLY A 108 1.70 -8.20 3.27
C GLY A 108 1.77 -6.89 2.47
N SER A 109 2.50 -5.87 2.95
CA SER A 109 2.64 -4.58 2.27
C SER A 109 3.36 -4.65 0.92
N VAL A 110 2.80 -3.97 -0.07
CA VAL A 110 3.31 -3.96 -1.45
C VAL A 110 3.32 -2.58 -2.10
N GLN A 111 4.30 -2.39 -2.98
CA GLN A 111 4.29 -1.37 -4.01
C GLN A 111 3.58 -1.93 -5.24
N VAL A 112 3.00 -1.05 -6.04
CA VAL A 112 2.26 -1.39 -7.26
C VAL A 112 2.98 -0.81 -8.46
N GLU A 113 3.34 -1.65 -9.42
CA GLU A 113 3.83 -1.22 -10.74
C GLU A 113 2.84 -1.64 -11.81
N ILE A 114 2.53 -0.74 -12.74
CA ILE A 114 1.62 -1.00 -13.86
C ILE A 114 2.28 -0.63 -15.17
N GLU A 115 2.26 -1.57 -16.11
CA GLU A 115 2.58 -1.34 -17.52
C GLU A 115 1.28 -1.00 -18.28
N ILE A 116 1.24 0.15 -18.94
CA ILE A 116 0.06 0.66 -19.68
C ILE A 116 0.51 1.54 -20.85
N ASP A 117 -0.02 1.31 -22.05
CA ASP A 117 0.30 2.08 -23.26
C ASP A 117 1.82 2.24 -23.54
N GLY A 118 2.62 1.26 -23.12
CA GLY A 118 4.08 1.28 -23.21
C GLY A 118 4.80 2.14 -22.16
N TYR A 119 4.10 2.59 -21.11
CA TYR A 119 4.65 3.30 -19.95
C TYR A 119 4.64 2.43 -18.71
N ASN A 120 5.64 2.62 -17.85
CA ASN A 120 5.71 2.01 -16.52
C ASN A 120 5.38 3.05 -15.44
N VAL A 121 4.37 2.76 -14.63
CA VAL A 121 3.87 3.65 -13.58
C VAL A 121 3.95 2.94 -12.24
N GLY A 122 4.61 3.56 -11.26
CA GLY A 122 4.75 3.02 -9.92
C GLY A 122 3.97 3.80 -8.87
N TYR A 123 3.44 3.10 -7.88
CA TYR A 123 2.98 3.65 -6.61
C TYR A 123 3.61 2.86 -5.47
N THR A 124 4.25 3.55 -4.53
CA THR A 124 4.98 2.87 -3.45
C THR A 124 4.07 2.29 -2.37
N GLY A 125 2.86 2.83 -2.18
CA GLY A 125 2.22 2.72 -0.88
C GLY A 125 3.14 3.27 0.22
N ASP A 126 2.87 2.88 1.45
CA ASP A 126 3.83 3.10 2.54
C ASP A 126 4.98 2.10 2.44
N PHE A 127 6.20 2.57 2.68
CA PHE A 127 7.39 1.73 2.59
C PHE A 127 8.45 2.14 3.63
N LYS A 128 9.38 1.23 3.92
CA LYS A 128 10.51 1.50 4.82
C LYS A 128 11.80 0.86 4.31
N LEU A 129 12.82 1.70 4.19
CA LEU A 129 14.18 1.26 3.86
C LEU A 129 14.98 0.96 5.14
N PRO A 130 15.96 0.02 5.09
CA PRO A 130 16.25 -0.88 3.96
C PRO A 130 15.22 -2.01 3.85
N GLY A 131 15.18 -2.70 2.70
CA GLY A 131 14.37 -3.91 2.50
C GLY A 131 13.18 -3.78 1.54
N THR A 132 12.79 -2.56 1.20
CA THR A 132 11.89 -2.25 0.08
C THR A 132 12.58 -2.55 -1.26
N TYR A 133 11.84 -3.13 -2.22
CA TYR A 133 12.34 -3.32 -3.58
C TYR A 133 12.45 -1.97 -4.30
N ILE A 134 13.53 -1.70 -5.01
CA ILE A 134 13.67 -0.46 -5.78
C ILE A 134 13.11 -0.65 -7.18
N MET A 135 11.90 -0.12 -7.45
CA MET A 135 11.34 -0.06 -8.80
C MET A 135 12.22 0.81 -9.69
N ARG A 136 12.50 0.36 -10.91
CA ARG A 136 13.41 1.02 -11.86
C ARG A 136 12.76 1.14 -13.23
N GLY A 137 13.16 2.16 -13.99
CA GLY A 137 12.63 2.37 -15.35
C GLY A 137 11.17 2.85 -15.38
N LEU A 138 10.71 3.48 -14.30
CA LEU A 138 9.39 4.09 -14.23
C LEU A 138 9.39 5.42 -14.98
N ASP A 139 8.33 5.64 -15.76
CA ASP A 139 8.03 6.92 -16.39
C ASP A 139 7.31 7.86 -15.42
N VAL A 140 6.52 7.30 -14.50
CA VAL A 140 5.79 8.04 -13.46
C VAL A 140 5.90 7.30 -12.13
N LEU A 141 6.14 8.04 -11.05
CA LEU A 141 6.17 7.52 -9.69
C LEU A 141 5.29 8.37 -8.77
N VAL A 142 4.31 7.73 -8.15
CA VAL A 142 3.56 8.25 -7.00
C VAL A 142 4.22 7.68 -5.74
N ILE A 143 4.69 8.52 -4.84
CA ILE A 143 5.54 8.11 -3.72
C ILE A 143 4.98 8.61 -2.39
N ASP A 144 5.10 7.76 -1.35
CA ASP A 144 4.89 8.17 0.04
C ASP A 144 5.81 9.34 0.41
N ALA A 145 5.20 10.39 0.95
CA ALA A 145 5.86 11.62 1.36
C ALA A 145 5.72 11.88 2.87
N THR A 146 5.41 10.85 3.67
CA THR A 146 5.27 10.93 5.15
C THR A 146 6.47 11.62 5.79
N TYR A 147 7.68 11.35 5.29
CA TYR A 147 8.94 11.99 5.71
C TYR A 147 9.56 12.85 4.60
N GLY A 148 8.73 13.47 3.76
CA GLY A 148 9.18 14.29 2.62
C GLY A 148 9.78 15.64 2.99
N TYR A 149 9.55 16.12 4.22
CA TYR A 149 10.21 17.31 4.76
C TYR A 149 11.62 16.98 5.26
N LYS A 150 12.60 17.80 4.88
CA LYS A 150 14.02 17.59 5.22
C LYS A 150 14.25 17.48 6.74
N GLU A 151 13.50 18.23 7.51
CA GLU A 151 13.56 18.29 8.97
C GLU A 151 12.99 17.04 9.62
N TRP A 152 12.18 16.26 8.91
CA TRP A 152 11.61 15.00 9.39
C TRP A 152 12.51 13.80 9.05
N SER A 153 13.83 14.03 9.02
CA SER A 153 14.79 12.93 8.93
C SER A 153 14.86 12.21 10.28
N ARG A 154 14.46 10.94 10.30
CA ARG A 154 14.75 10.03 11.41
C ARG A 154 16.03 9.28 11.05
N PRO A 155 17.15 9.49 11.75
CA PRO A 155 18.30 8.62 11.56
C PRO A 155 17.86 7.19 11.88
N TRP A 156 18.19 6.25 10.99
CA TRP A 156 18.00 4.84 11.28
C TRP A 156 18.79 4.51 12.54
N GLN A 157 18.11 3.92 13.53
CA GLN A 157 18.70 3.48 14.77
C GLN A 157 18.42 1.98 14.82
N GLU A 158 19.42 1.15 14.50
CA GLU A 158 19.35 -0.30 14.66
C GLU A 158 18.97 -0.68 16.11
N GLU A 159 19.32 0.21 17.05
CA GLU A 159 19.12 0.09 18.48
C GLU A 159 17.69 0.42 18.96
N ILE A 160 16.72 0.84 18.11
CA ILE A 160 15.37 1.20 18.62
C ILE A 160 14.68 0.00 19.27
N GLU A 161 14.83 -1.19 18.70
CA GLU A 161 14.26 -2.41 19.26
C GLU A 161 14.89 -2.72 20.62
N GLU A 162 16.22 -2.60 20.72
CA GLU A 162 16.97 -2.79 21.97
C GLU A 162 16.56 -1.77 23.03
N LEU A 163 16.45 -0.50 22.66
CA LEU A 163 16.02 0.57 23.55
C LEU A 163 14.60 0.34 24.08
N LEU A 164 13.68 -0.14 23.23
CA LEU A 164 12.33 -0.49 23.68
C LEU A 164 12.36 -1.66 24.66
N VAL A 165 13.16 -2.69 24.39
CA VAL A 165 13.34 -3.83 25.29
C VAL A 165 13.89 -3.37 26.64
N ASP A 166 14.92 -2.54 26.65
CA ASP A 166 15.52 -1.99 27.87
C ASP A 166 14.50 -1.20 28.69
N ILE A 167 13.71 -0.32 28.04
CA ILE A 167 12.64 0.44 28.69
C ILE A 167 11.61 -0.51 29.34
N VAL A 168 11.24 -1.59 28.65
CA VAL A 168 10.27 -2.56 29.17
C VAL A 168 10.85 -3.35 30.34
N ILE A 169 12.11 -3.81 30.25
CA ILE A 169 12.79 -4.54 31.33
C ILE A 169 12.90 -3.68 32.58
N ASP A 170 13.33 -2.43 32.45
CA ASP A 170 13.45 -1.48 33.57
C ASP A 170 12.09 -1.18 34.21
N ALA A 171 11.03 -1.07 33.41
CA ALA A 171 9.69 -0.82 33.90
C ALA A 171 9.11 -2.06 34.64
N LEU A 172 9.42 -3.27 34.17
CA LEU A 172 8.96 -4.52 34.79
C LEU A 172 9.48 -4.70 36.23
N VAL A 173 10.64 -4.14 36.58
CA VAL A 173 11.15 -4.11 37.97
C VAL A 173 10.20 -3.36 38.90
N ARG A 174 9.44 -2.39 38.38
CA ARG A 174 8.56 -1.50 39.16
C ARG A 174 7.11 -1.95 39.18
N GLY A 175 6.72 -2.89 38.31
CA GLY A 175 5.36 -3.39 38.20
C GLY A 175 4.99 -3.84 36.77
N PRO A 176 3.72 -4.19 36.53
CA PRO A 176 3.26 -4.63 35.22
C PRO A 176 3.38 -3.51 34.17
N VAL A 177 3.75 -3.89 32.94
CA VAL A 177 3.83 -2.99 31.78
C VAL A 177 2.66 -3.27 30.84
N HIS A 178 1.95 -2.21 30.45
CA HIS A 178 0.87 -2.27 29.47
C HIS A 178 1.31 -1.57 28.18
N ILE A 179 1.35 -2.30 27.07
CA ILE A 179 1.68 -1.75 25.75
C ILE A 179 0.37 -1.57 24.98
N PHE A 180 0.07 -0.32 24.61
CA PHE A 180 -1.05 0.01 23.75
C PHE A 180 -0.50 0.31 22.35
N GLY A 181 -0.99 -0.41 21.34
CA GLY A 181 -0.71 -0.13 19.95
C GLY A 181 -2.02 0.11 19.18
N TYR A 182 -1.93 0.85 18.09
CA TYR A 182 -3.00 0.93 17.10
C TYR A 182 -2.69 0.03 15.91
N HIS A 183 -3.69 -0.28 15.10
CA HIS A 183 -3.53 -1.06 13.86
C HIS A 183 -2.48 -0.42 12.96
N GLY A 184 -1.33 -1.07 12.85
CA GLY A 184 -0.19 -0.68 12.03
C GLY A 184 1.13 -0.54 12.77
N LYS A 185 1.08 -0.14 14.05
CA LYS A 185 2.26 -0.11 14.93
C LYS A 185 2.39 -1.34 15.83
N LEU A 186 1.35 -2.17 15.87
CA LEU A 186 1.27 -3.36 16.71
C LEU A 186 1.80 -4.60 15.97
N GLN A 187 1.65 -4.63 14.63
CA GLN A 187 2.23 -5.62 13.72
C GLN A 187 3.72 -5.34 13.50
#